data_AF-A0A7C2KLC5-F1
#
_entry.id   AF-A0A7C2KLC5-F1
#
_cell.length_a   1.000
_cell.length_b   1.000
_cell.length_c   1.000
_cell.angle_alpha   90.00
_cell.angle_beta   90.00
_cell.angle_gamma   90.00
#
_symmetry.space_group_name_H-M   'P 1'
#
loop_
_entity.id
_entity.type
_entity.pdbx_description
1 polymer ?
#
loop_
_entity_poly.entity_id
_entity_poly.type
_entity_poly.pdbx_seq_one_letter_code
_entity_poly.pdbx_strand_id
1 'polypeptide(L)'
;MQTLKLKANHKSVDEYYKTLDQYDQLGAKHETAVKSAFHDLLSHCGRQFNWTLIPEYPFKRNKQRPLRIDGALIDAFKLAHGFWEAKDE
;
A
#
# COMPACT_ATOMS: atom_id res chain seq x y z
N MET A 1 13.08 -15.15 -10.23
CA MET A 1 12.24 -14.09 -9.65
C MET A 1 11.69 -14.60 -8.33
N GLN A 2 11.76 -13.83 -7.24
CA GLN A 2 11.09 -14.21 -5.99
C GLN A 2 9.57 -14.18 -6.19
N THR A 3 8.85 -15.09 -5.56
CA THR A 3 7.38 -15.17 -5.62
C THR A 3 6.80 -14.62 -4.33
N LEU A 4 5.80 -13.74 -4.44
CA LEU A 4 5.06 -13.24 -3.29
C LEU A 4 4.40 -14.40 -2.53
N LYS A 5 4.67 -14.51 -1.23
CA LYS A 5 4.02 -15.50 -0.37
C LYS A 5 2.83 -14.84 0.33
N LEU A 6 1.71 -14.75 -0.38
CA LEU A 6 0.45 -14.25 0.14
C LEU A 6 -0.66 -15.25 -0.22
N LYS A 7 -1.34 -15.79 0.79
CA LYS A 7 -2.54 -16.61 0.64
C LYS A 7 -3.66 -16.01 1.47
N ALA A 8 -4.90 -16.28 1.11
CA ALA A 8 -6.08 -15.76 1.83
C ALA A 8 -6.09 -16.13 3.32
N ASN A 9 -5.47 -17.26 3.70
CA ASN A 9 -5.37 -17.73 5.08
C ASN A 9 -4.10 -17.27 5.81
N HIS A 10 -3.34 -16.34 5.23
CA HIS A 10 -2.19 -15.76 5.92
C HIS A 10 -2.66 -14.72 6.93
N LYS A 11 -1.97 -14.68 8.08
CA LYS A 11 -2.23 -13.74 9.16
C LYS A 11 -2.32 -12.28 8.69
N SER A 12 -1.49 -11.87 7.72
CA SER A 12 -1.50 -10.50 7.18
C SER A 12 -2.82 -10.15 6.47
N VAL A 13 -3.48 -11.12 5.83
CA VAL A 13 -4.78 -10.93 5.17
C VAL A 13 -5.89 -10.89 6.22
N ASP A 14 -5.83 -11.76 7.22
CA ASP A 14 -6.78 -11.73 8.34
C ASP A 14 -6.68 -10.42 9.13
N GLU A 15 -5.46 -9.93 9.38
CA GLU A 15 -5.20 -8.64 10.02
C GLU A 15 -5.79 -7.49 9.21
N TYR A 16 -5.61 -7.50 7.88
CA TYR A 16 -6.22 -6.51 6.99
C TYR A 16 -7.74 -6.42 7.16
N TYR A 17 -8.46 -7.55 7.08
CA TYR A 17 -9.92 -7.55 7.24
C TYR A 17 -10.37 -7.19 8.65
N LYS A 18 -9.61 -7.58 9.68
CA LYS A 18 -9.87 -7.16 11.07
C LYS A 18 -9.74 -5.64 11.24
N THR A 19 -8.71 -5.04 10.64
CA THR A 19 -8.52 -3.59 10.68
C THR A 19 -9.67 -2.87 9.97
N LEU A 20 -10.14 -3.39 8.82
CA LEU A 20 -11.32 -2.84 8.16
C LEU A 20 -12.58 -2.92 9.03
N ASP A 21 -12.84 -4.05 9.67
CA ASP A 21 -13.98 -4.24 10.57
C ASP A 21 -13.90 -3.31 11.79
N GLN A 22 -12.72 -3.14 12.37
CA GLN A 22 -12.48 -2.17 13.45
C GLN A 22 -12.77 -0.74 13.02
N TYR A 23 -12.33 -0.35 11.82
CA TYR A 23 -12.62 0.98 11.28
C TYR A 23 -14.11 1.19 11.02
N ASP A 24 -14.81 0.18 10.51
CA ASP A 24 -16.26 0.22 10.31
C ASP A 24 -17.01 0.41 11.63
N GLN A 25 -16.64 -0.35 12.67
CA GLN A 25 -17.22 -0.24 14.02
C GLN A 25 -16.98 1.14 14.66
N LEU A 26 -15.84 1.77 14.37
CA LEU A 26 -15.51 3.11 14.85
C LEU A 26 -16.19 4.22 14.03
N GLY A 27 -17.01 3.87 13.03
CA GLY A 27 -17.66 4.83 12.14
C GLY A 27 -16.69 5.53 11.18
N ALA A 28 -15.44 5.04 11.07
CA ALA A 28 -14.43 5.52 10.14
C ALA A 28 -14.68 4.96 8.73
N LYS A 29 -15.89 5.19 8.20
CA LYS A 29 -16.31 4.83 6.84
C LYS A 29 -15.79 5.87 5.84
N HIS A 30 -14.48 5.95 5.69
CA HIS A 30 -13.87 6.83 4.69
C HIS A 30 -12.74 6.10 3.95
N GLU A 31 -12.52 6.49 2.70
CA GLU A 31 -11.44 6.00 1.82
C GLU A 31 -10.09 5.95 2.55
N THR A 32 -9.84 6.91 3.46
CA THR A 32 -8.67 6.96 4.33
C THR A 32 -8.47 5.70 5.15
N ALA A 33 -9.52 5.11 5.73
CA ALA A 33 -9.44 3.93 6.57
C ALA A 33 -9.05 2.68 5.75
N VAL A 34 -9.67 2.50 4.58
CA VAL A 34 -9.33 1.42 3.64
C VAL A 34 -7.91 1.58 3.12
N LYS A 35 -7.52 2.81 2.81
CA LYS A 35 -6.17 3.19 2.37
C LYS A 35 -5.13 2.83 3.43
N SER A 36 -5.34 3.17 4.69
CA SER A 36 -4.43 2.82 5.79
C SER A 36 -4.29 1.30 5.95
N ALA A 37 -5.40 0.57 5.99
CA ALA A 37 -5.36 -0.89 6.14
C ALA A 37 -4.64 -1.57 4.97
N PHE A 38 -4.90 -1.11 3.73
CA PHE A 38 -4.27 -1.66 2.54
C PHE A 38 -2.78 -1.30 2.45
N HIS A 39 -2.40 -0.10 2.89
CA HIS A 39 -1.00 0.30 3.01
C HIS A 39 -0.22 -0.68 3.88
N ASP A 40 -0.76 -1.07 5.03
CA ASP A 40 -0.10 -2.01 5.94
C ASP A 40 0.09 -3.40 5.32
N LEU A 41 -0.95 -3.91 4.62
CA LEU A 41 -0.87 -5.17 3.89
C LEU A 41 0.18 -5.11 2.77
N LEU A 42 0.21 -4.01 2.00
CA LEU A 42 1.16 -3.82 0.91
C LEU A 42 2.60 -3.67 1.44
N SER A 43 2.79 -2.99 2.57
CA SER A 43 4.07 -2.87 3.27
C SER A 43 4.58 -4.24 3.73
N HIS A 44 3.70 -5.09 4.29
CA HIS A 44 4.04 -6.47 4.63
C HIS A 44 4.51 -7.26 3.40
N CYS A 45 3.84 -7.10 2.25
CA CYS A 45 4.22 -7.75 1.00
C CYS A 45 5.58 -7.25 0.49
N GLY A 46 5.82 -5.93 0.51
CA GLY A 46 7.08 -5.32 0.07
C GLY A 46 8.29 -5.81 0.85
N ARG A 47 8.15 -6.00 2.17
CA ARG A 47 9.23 -6.51 3.04
C ARG A 47 9.72 -7.90 2.62
N GLN A 48 8.88 -8.74 2.00
CA GLN A 48 9.31 -10.06 1.49
C GLN A 48 10.37 -9.95 0.37
N PHE A 49 10.48 -8.79 -0.26
CA PHE A 49 11.42 -8.47 -1.34
C PHE A 49 12.51 -7.46 -0.93
N ASN A 50 12.60 -7.12 0.37
CA ASN A 50 13.42 -6.01 0.87
C ASN A 50 13.04 -4.65 0.26
N TRP A 51 11.76 -4.47 -0.07
CA TRP A 51 11.22 -3.19 -0.52
C TRP A 51 10.50 -2.47 0.62
N THR A 52 10.60 -1.15 0.60
CA THR A 52 9.96 -0.25 1.55
C THR A 52 8.85 0.51 0.84
N LEU A 53 7.64 0.46 1.40
CA LEU A 53 6.54 1.28 0.92
C LEU A 53 6.69 2.70 1.46
N ILE A 54 6.90 3.67 0.56
CA ILE A 54 6.98 5.10 0.89
C ILE A 54 5.63 5.75 0.55
N PRO A 55 4.88 6.31 1.53
CA PRO A 55 3.63 6.99 1.28
C PRO A 55 3.85 8.36 0.61
N GLU A 56 2.80 8.89 -0.04
CA GLU A 56 2.79 10.21 -0.70
C GLU A 56 3.98 10.44 -1.66
N TYR A 57 4.30 9.42 -2.45
CA TYR A 57 5.51 9.42 -3.26
C TYR A 57 5.41 10.42 -4.42
N PRO A 58 6.43 11.27 -4.66
CA PRO A 58 6.41 12.22 -5.77
C PRO A 58 6.65 11.51 -7.11
N PHE A 59 5.65 11.57 -7.98
CA PHE A 59 5.69 11.01 -9.33
C PHE A 59 5.84 12.12 -10.38
N LYS A 60 7.00 12.14 -11.06
CA LYS A 60 7.27 13.11 -12.13
C LYS A 60 6.60 12.67 -13.42
N ARG A 61 5.83 13.56 -14.03
CA ARG A 61 5.19 13.35 -15.34
C ARG A 61 5.82 14.29 -16.36
N ASN A 62 6.11 13.77 -17.55
CA ASN A 62 6.72 14.57 -18.60
C ASN A 62 5.74 15.67 -19.06
N LYS A 63 6.19 16.93 -19.06
CA LYS A 63 5.40 18.13 -19.42
C LYS A 63 4.10 18.35 -18.62
N GLN A 64 3.94 17.71 -17.46
CA GLN A 64 2.77 17.89 -16.59
C GLN A 64 3.20 18.21 -15.15
N ARG A 65 2.27 18.76 -14.37
CA ARG A 65 2.52 19.00 -12.93
C ARG A 65 2.86 17.66 -12.24
N PRO A 66 3.89 17.63 -11.38
CA PRO A 66 4.19 16.46 -10.56
C PRO A 66 2.94 16.01 -9.81
N LEU A 67 2.70 14.70 -9.79
CA LEU A 67 1.63 14.09 -9.03
C LEU A 67 2.22 13.52 -7.73
N ARG A 68 1.47 13.55 -6.64
CA ARG A 68 1.77 12.70 -5.49
C ARG A 68 0.88 11.49 -5.59
N ILE A 69 1.49 10.32 -5.50
CA ILE A 69 0.77 9.05 -5.47
C ILE A 69 0.75 8.48 -4.05
N ASP A 70 -0.19 7.62 -3.78
CA ASP A 70 -0.42 7.13 -2.41
C ASP A 70 0.72 6.30 -1.84
N GLY A 71 1.43 5.55 -2.68
CA GLY A 71 2.64 4.88 -2.27
C GLY A 71 3.51 4.37 -3.39
N ALA A 72 4.80 4.21 -3.09
CA ALA A 72 5.76 3.55 -3.97
C ALA A 72 6.58 2.50 -3.21
N LEU A 73 6.77 1.33 -3.81
CA LEU A 73 7.66 0.30 -3.30
C LEU A 73 9.09 0.56 -3.81
N ILE A 74 9.98 0.91 -2.88
CA ILE A 74 11.35 1.34 -3.15
C ILE A 74 12.35 0.35 -2.54
N ASP A 75 13.39 -0.02 -3.29
CA ASP A 75 14.47 -0.85 -2.77
C ASP A 75 15.61 -0.05 -2.11
N ALA A 76 16.64 -0.75 -1.62
CA ALA A 76 17.82 -0.13 -1.03
C ALA A 76 18.62 0.78 -1.99
N PHE A 77 18.44 0.64 -3.30
CA PHE A 77 19.08 1.45 -4.35
C PHE A 77 18.21 2.63 -4.79
N LYS A 78 17.09 2.88 -4.10
CA LYS A 78 16.10 3.93 -4.43
C LYS A 78 15.39 3.72 -5.77
N LEU A 79 15.36 2.48 -6.27
CA LEU A 79 14.61 2.13 -7.47
C LEU A 79 13.17 1.81 -7.10
N ALA A 80 12.23 2.35 -7.90
CA ALA A 80 10.82 2.06 -7.75
C ALA A 80 10.43 0.76 -8.48
N HIS A 81 9.83 -0.16 -7.73
CA HIS A 81 9.37 -1.47 -8.23
C HIS A 81 7.85 -1.52 -8.41
N GLY A 82 7.12 -0.59 -7.82
CA GLY A 82 5.68 -0.50 -7.94
C GLY A 82 5.14 0.80 -7.38
N PHE A 83 4.02 1.23 -7.93
CA PHE A 83 3.28 2.42 -7.52
C PHE A 83 1.84 2.01 -7.19
N TRP A 84 1.28 2.60 -6.14
CA TRP A 84 -0.09 2.37 -5.71
C TRP A 84 -0.79 3.72 -5.56
N GLU A 85 -2.04 3.74 -6.02
CA GLU A 85 -2.97 4.87 -5.94
C GLU A 85 -4.32 4.29 -5.57
N ALA A 86 -4.89 4.71 -4.43
CA ALA A 86 -6.28 4.45 -4.14
C ALA A 86 -7.13 5.20 -5.17
N LYS A 87 -8.18 4.56 -5.66
CA LYS A 87 -9.17 5.25 -6.47
C LYS A 87 -10.29 5.66 -5.54
N ASP A 88 -10.54 6.96 -5.49
CA ASP A 88 -11.79 7.49 -5.00
C ASP A 88 -12.83 7.21 -6.11
N GLU A 89 -14.00 6.71 -5.70
CA GLU A 89 -15.12 6.39 -6.61
C GLU A 89 -15.80 7.65 -7.15
#